data_AF-A0A7Y0AFT0-F1
#
_entry.id   AF-A0A7Y0AFT0-F1
#
_cell.length_a   1.000
_cell.length_b   1.000
_cell.length_c   1.000
_cell.angle_alpha   90.00
_cell.angle_beta   90.00
_cell.angle_gamma   90.00
#
_symmetry.space_group_name_H-M   'P 1'
#
loop_
_entity.id
_entity.type
_entity.pdbx_description
1 polymer ?
#
loop_
_entity_poly.entity_id
_entity_poly.type
_entity_poly.pdbx_seq_one_letter_code
_entity_poly.pdbx_strand_id
1 'polypeptide(L)'
;MIRGKPGLVLLWLLLLAGPARAQLRRLLGPAPDTTGLARVLARPDYCRLQISLVRIRRDAQGRPHTARPVRYHLRPRQYFYPASTIKLAAAVLALEKLGRLRATVPALGLGSFMRTDSAFAGQTRAWRDTSAASGRTSLGHYLRKMLLVSDNDAYNRLYEFVGPRELNAGLRRLGLRHARLVQRLAIGDKPPGSRHTNPVRFFADTAGRQLVYAQPAAYWPAAYPAARFRPASMRVGRAYLGRHDSLLHQPLDLSKGNLFALRDLQRLL
;
A
#
# COMPACT_ATOMS: atom_id res chain seq x y z
N MET A 1 27.98 3.77 -57.25
CA MET A 1 28.74 4.68 -56.37
C MET A 1 27.79 5.31 -55.36
N ILE A 2 27.41 4.61 -54.28
CA ILE A 2 26.84 5.23 -53.07
C ILE A 2 27.42 4.45 -51.88
N ARG A 3 28.32 5.11 -51.16
CA ARG A 3 28.98 4.65 -49.92
C ARG A 3 28.27 5.27 -48.71
N GLY A 4 28.21 4.51 -47.61
CA GLY A 4 28.12 5.00 -46.23
C GLY A 4 26.70 4.99 -45.63
N LYS A 5 26.41 4.45 -44.44
CA LYS A 5 27.24 3.94 -43.32
C LYS A 5 26.45 2.85 -42.56
N PRO A 6 27.00 1.65 -42.31
CA PRO A 6 26.38 0.64 -41.45
C PRO A 6 26.66 0.91 -39.95
N GLY A 7 26.50 2.16 -39.50
CA GLY A 7 27.03 2.61 -38.21
C GLY A 7 26.01 2.87 -37.09
N LEU A 8 24.70 2.85 -37.37
CA LEU A 8 23.69 3.34 -36.40
C LEU A 8 22.68 2.30 -35.89
N VAL A 9 22.61 1.11 -36.49
CA VAL A 9 21.74 0.03 -36.00
C VAL A 9 22.46 -0.85 -34.96
N LEU A 10 23.79 -0.97 -35.04
CA LEU A 10 24.57 -1.81 -34.12
C LEU A 10 24.78 -1.17 -32.74
N LEU A 11 24.73 0.16 -32.63
CA LEU A 11 24.94 0.86 -31.36
C LEU A 11 23.72 0.80 -30.42
N TRP A 12 22.53 0.48 -30.95
CA TRP A 12 21.34 0.20 -30.15
C TRP A 12 21.32 -1.20 -29.53
N LEU A 13 22.11 -2.13 -30.06
CA LEU A 13 22.26 -3.49 -29.54
C LEU A 13 23.32 -3.57 -28.42
N LEU A 14 24.30 -2.67 -28.40
CA LEU A 14 25.45 -2.77 -27.51
C LEU A 14 25.35 -1.99 -26.18
N LEU A 15 24.30 -1.18 -25.97
CA LEU A 15 24.04 -0.50 -24.68
C LEU A 15 22.99 -1.23 -23.80
N LEU A 16 22.62 -2.46 -24.15
CA LEU A 16 21.49 -3.20 -23.54
C LEU A 16 21.89 -4.45 -22.72
N ALA A 17 23.17 -4.75 -22.59
CA ALA A 17 23.65 -6.02 -22.04
C ALA A 17 23.77 -6.04 -20.50
N GLY A 18 22.63 -6.11 -19.82
CA GLY A 18 22.57 -6.49 -18.41
C GLY A 18 21.75 -7.77 -18.24
N PRO A 19 22.22 -8.80 -17.52
CA PRO A 19 21.52 -10.08 -17.39
C PRO A 19 20.09 -9.91 -16.83
N ALA A 20 19.88 -8.97 -15.92
CA ALA A 20 18.56 -8.64 -15.39
C ALA A 20 17.61 -8.04 -16.44
N ARG A 21 18.11 -7.20 -17.37
CA ARG A 21 17.29 -6.56 -18.42
C ARG A 21 16.94 -7.57 -19.52
N ALA A 22 17.87 -8.43 -19.89
CA ALA A 22 17.61 -9.54 -20.81
C ALA A 22 16.58 -10.54 -20.22
N GLN A 23 16.73 -10.88 -18.95
CA GLN A 23 15.79 -11.77 -18.25
C GLN A 23 14.39 -11.12 -18.10
N LEU A 24 14.33 -9.81 -17.84
CA LEU A 24 13.08 -9.07 -17.81
C LEU A 24 12.41 -9.02 -19.19
N ARG A 25 13.15 -8.72 -20.27
CA ARG A 25 12.62 -8.78 -21.65
C ARG A 25 12.08 -10.16 -22.00
N ARG A 26 12.78 -11.22 -21.61
CA ARG A 26 12.32 -12.60 -21.80
C ARG A 26 11.02 -12.89 -21.04
N LEU A 27 10.84 -12.31 -19.84
CA LEU A 27 9.64 -12.52 -19.02
C LEU A 27 8.46 -11.65 -19.47
N LEU A 28 8.72 -10.45 -20.00
CA LEU A 28 7.68 -9.54 -20.49
C LEU A 28 7.25 -9.87 -21.94
N GLY A 29 8.04 -10.65 -22.67
CA GLY A 29 7.76 -11.04 -24.06
C GLY A 29 7.98 -9.90 -25.08
N PRO A 30 7.88 -10.19 -26.38
CA PRO A 30 7.90 -9.18 -27.44
C PRO A 30 6.52 -8.53 -27.56
N ALA A 31 6.06 -7.83 -26.52
CA ALA A 31 4.86 -7.01 -26.64
C ALA A 31 5.16 -5.78 -27.50
N PRO A 32 4.31 -5.40 -28.46
CA PRO A 32 4.46 -4.14 -29.18
C PRO A 32 4.47 -2.96 -28.17
N ASP A 33 5.27 -1.92 -28.41
CA ASP A 33 5.42 -0.76 -27.52
C ASP A 33 4.19 0.18 -27.56
N THR A 34 2.99 -0.38 -27.43
CA THR A 34 1.72 0.35 -27.37
C THR A 34 1.54 1.07 -26.03
N THR A 35 2.36 0.76 -25.04
CA THR A 35 2.24 1.20 -23.63
C THR A 35 3.28 2.22 -23.20
N GLY A 36 4.22 2.62 -24.07
CA GLY A 36 5.32 3.53 -23.72
C GLY A 36 6.32 2.92 -22.72
N LEU A 37 6.25 1.61 -22.49
CA LEU A 37 7.09 0.88 -21.55
C LEU A 37 8.57 0.97 -21.96
N ALA A 38 8.87 0.98 -23.26
CA ALA A 38 10.24 1.14 -23.73
C ALA A 38 10.84 2.48 -23.30
N ARG A 39 10.05 3.57 -23.33
CA ARG A 39 10.48 4.91 -22.89
C ARG A 39 10.81 4.94 -21.40
N VAL A 40 9.98 4.32 -20.56
CA VAL A 40 10.21 4.22 -19.11
C VAL A 40 11.45 3.36 -18.82
N LEU A 41 11.58 2.21 -19.48
CA LEU A 41 12.72 1.32 -19.32
C LEU A 41 14.04 1.93 -19.80
N ALA A 42 14.00 2.85 -20.77
CA ALA A 42 15.16 3.58 -21.27
C ALA A 42 15.63 4.70 -20.31
N ARG A 43 14.76 5.17 -19.39
CA ARG A 43 15.07 6.25 -18.44
C ARG A 43 14.76 5.84 -16.99
N PRO A 44 15.31 4.72 -16.48
CA PRO A 44 14.91 4.16 -15.19
C PRO A 44 15.27 5.07 -14.01
N ASP A 45 16.34 5.86 -14.11
CA ASP A 45 16.70 6.85 -13.09
C ASP A 45 15.71 8.01 -13.03
N TYR A 46 15.38 8.60 -14.17
CA TYR A 46 14.42 9.70 -14.28
C TYR A 46 13.03 9.27 -13.80
N CYS A 47 12.57 8.10 -14.24
CA CYS A 47 11.28 7.54 -13.82
C CYS A 47 11.32 6.91 -12.41
N ARG A 48 12.50 6.81 -11.80
CA ARG A 48 12.74 6.08 -10.53
C ARG A 48 12.16 4.67 -10.54
N LEU A 49 12.18 4.03 -11.70
CA LEU A 49 11.57 2.73 -11.95
C LEU A 49 12.27 1.68 -11.09
N GLN A 50 11.51 0.83 -10.41
CA GLN A 50 12.03 -0.37 -9.78
C GLN A 50 11.12 -1.53 -10.15
N ILE A 51 11.68 -2.67 -10.52
CA ILE A 51 10.92 -3.88 -10.84
C ILE A 51 11.51 -5.04 -10.05
N SER A 52 10.63 -5.83 -9.44
CA SER A 52 10.99 -7.08 -8.79
C SER A 52 9.96 -8.13 -9.16
N LEU A 53 10.40 -9.16 -9.87
CA LEU A 53 9.54 -10.21 -10.41
C LEU A 53 9.93 -11.55 -9.77
N VAL A 54 8.95 -12.25 -9.23
CA VAL A 54 9.11 -13.60 -8.69
C VAL A 54 8.20 -14.55 -9.46
N ARG A 55 8.73 -15.70 -9.85
CA ARG A 55 7.93 -16.79 -10.41
C ARG A 55 7.43 -17.65 -9.26
N ILE A 56 6.12 -17.83 -9.20
CA ILE A 56 5.47 -18.75 -8.28
C ILE A 56 5.11 -20.01 -9.07
N ARG A 57 5.57 -21.17 -8.59
CA ARG A 57 5.13 -22.49 -9.09
C ARG A 57 4.40 -23.19 -7.97
N ARG A 58 3.32 -23.91 -8.27
CA ARG A 58 2.65 -24.76 -7.29
C ARG A 58 3.09 -26.20 -7.47
N ASP A 59 3.31 -26.91 -6.37
CA ASP A 59 3.53 -28.36 -6.42
C ASP A 59 2.21 -29.11 -6.63
N ALA A 60 2.27 -30.44 -6.69
CA ALA A 60 1.10 -31.31 -6.89
C ALA A 60 0.06 -31.16 -5.77
N GLN A 61 0.45 -30.68 -4.59
CA GLN A 61 -0.43 -30.41 -3.44
C GLN A 61 -0.91 -28.95 -3.42
N GLY A 62 -0.60 -28.16 -4.45
CA GLY A 62 -1.01 -26.76 -4.56
C GLY A 62 -0.16 -25.78 -3.74
N ARG A 63 0.90 -26.23 -3.05
CA ARG A 63 1.74 -25.37 -2.22
C ARG A 63 2.62 -24.48 -3.10
N PRO A 64 2.70 -23.16 -2.83
CA PRO A 64 3.48 -22.24 -3.64
C PRO A 64 4.98 -22.33 -3.32
N HIS A 65 5.78 -22.43 -4.37
CA HIS A 65 7.24 -22.37 -4.36
C HIS A 65 7.70 -21.15 -5.16
N THR A 66 8.61 -20.37 -4.58
CA THR A 66 9.11 -19.14 -5.22
C THR A 66 10.52 -19.32 -5.77
N ALA A 67 10.72 -18.91 -7.02
CA ALA A 67 12.07 -18.79 -7.58
C ALA A 67 12.80 -17.57 -6.99
N ARG A 68 14.12 -17.52 -7.18
CA ARG A 68 14.89 -16.30 -6.87
C ARG A 68 14.31 -15.11 -7.68
N PRO A 69 14.03 -13.96 -7.05
CA PRO A 69 13.47 -12.82 -7.75
C PRO A 69 14.43 -12.23 -8.79
N VAL A 70 13.89 -11.90 -9.97
CA VAL A 70 14.55 -11.07 -10.98
C VAL A 70 14.32 -9.61 -10.61
N ARG A 71 15.39 -8.86 -10.44
CA ARG A 71 15.34 -7.46 -9.98
C ARG A 71 15.94 -6.56 -11.04
N TYR A 72 15.24 -5.49 -11.36
CA TYR A 72 15.73 -4.43 -12.23
C TYR A 72 15.66 -3.10 -11.50
N HIS A 73 16.82 -2.43 -11.42
CA HIS A 73 16.94 -1.11 -10.81
C HIS A 73 16.43 -1.01 -9.36
N LEU A 74 16.48 -2.11 -8.60
CA LEU A 74 16.01 -2.12 -7.22
C LEU A 74 16.91 -1.25 -6.33
N ARG A 75 16.31 -0.21 -5.73
CA ARG A 75 16.97 0.74 -4.85
C ARG A 75 16.25 0.76 -3.50
N PRO A 76 16.58 -0.16 -2.56
CA PRO A 76 15.80 -0.38 -1.35
C PRO A 76 15.77 0.82 -0.38
N ARG A 77 16.72 1.75 -0.51
CA ARG A 77 16.77 3.00 0.28
C ARG A 77 16.30 4.23 -0.51
N GLN A 78 15.79 4.07 -1.72
CA GLN A 78 15.13 5.12 -2.48
C GLN A 78 13.62 5.07 -2.18
N TYR A 79 13.02 6.20 -1.84
CA TYR A 79 11.57 6.29 -1.63
C TYR A 79 10.80 5.68 -2.82
N PHE A 80 9.81 4.87 -2.49
CA PHE A 80 8.91 4.23 -3.44
C PHE A 80 7.48 4.58 -3.00
N TYR A 81 6.73 5.26 -3.86
CA TYR A 81 5.36 5.63 -3.56
C TYR A 81 4.48 4.38 -3.58
N PRO A 82 3.88 3.97 -2.46
CA PRO A 82 3.21 2.69 -2.42
C PRO A 82 1.78 2.74 -2.99
N ALA A 83 1.21 3.94 -3.15
CA ALA A 83 -0.18 4.12 -3.56
C ALA A 83 -1.11 3.17 -2.77
N SER A 84 -2.04 2.51 -3.46
CA SER A 84 -3.00 1.58 -2.87
C SER A 84 -2.41 0.22 -2.45
N THR A 85 -1.15 -0.10 -2.76
CA THR A 85 -0.55 -1.39 -2.38
C THR A 85 -0.44 -1.57 -0.86
N ILE A 86 -0.43 -0.47 -0.10
CA ILE A 86 -0.45 -0.50 1.37
C ILE A 86 -1.69 -1.20 1.96
N LYS A 87 -2.78 -1.26 1.19
CA LYS A 87 -4.08 -1.82 1.62
C LYS A 87 -3.97 -3.28 1.99
N LEU A 88 -3.12 -4.04 1.30
CA LEU A 88 -2.89 -5.44 1.62
C LEU A 88 -2.33 -5.61 3.04
N ALA A 89 -1.40 -4.75 3.47
CA ALA A 89 -0.84 -4.84 4.81
C ALA A 89 -1.88 -4.49 5.88
N ALA A 90 -2.71 -3.48 5.63
CA ALA A 90 -3.83 -3.16 6.52
C ALA A 90 -4.85 -4.31 6.61
N ALA A 91 -5.16 -4.99 5.50
CA ALA A 91 -6.02 -6.17 5.50
C ALA A 91 -5.45 -7.28 6.40
N VAL A 92 -4.19 -7.66 6.17
CA VAL A 92 -3.51 -8.72 6.93
C VAL A 92 -3.51 -8.41 8.43
N LEU A 93 -3.15 -7.19 8.80
CA LEU A 93 -3.10 -6.78 10.21
C LEU A 93 -4.48 -6.64 10.86
N ALA A 94 -5.51 -6.27 10.08
CA ALA A 94 -6.90 -6.27 10.56
C ALA A 94 -7.41 -7.69 10.82
N LEU A 95 -7.08 -8.64 9.94
CA LEU A 95 -7.39 -10.07 10.12
C LEU A 95 -6.63 -10.67 11.30
N GLU A 96 -5.35 -10.35 11.47
CA GLU A 96 -4.55 -10.75 12.63
C GLU A 96 -5.17 -10.24 13.93
N LYS A 97 -5.57 -8.96 13.98
CA LYS A 97 -6.26 -8.38 15.13
C LYS A 97 -7.59 -9.06 15.40
N LEU A 98 -8.42 -9.29 14.37
CA LEU A 98 -9.68 -10.02 14.51
C LEU A 98 -9.44 -11.42 15.07
N GLY A 99 -8.46 -12.16 14.55
CA GLY A 99 -8.10 -13.49 15.04
C GLY A 99 -7.77 -13.50 16.53
N ARG A 100 -6.97 -12.53 17.01
CA ARG A 100 -6.68 -12.38 18.44
C ARG A 100 -7.93 -12.07 19.27
N LEU A 101 -8.78 -11.16 18.80
CA LEU A 101 -10.01 -10.81 19.51
C LEU A 101 -10.98 -12.00 19.57
N ARG A 102 -11.03 -12.84 18.54
CA ARG A 102 -11.88 -14.04 18.52
C ARG A 102 -11.51 -15.09 19.57
N ALA A 103 -10.25 -15.12 19.99
CA ALA A 103 -9.82 -16.01 21.07
C ALA A 103 -10.49 -15.68 22.41
N THR A 104 -10.88 -14.41 22.62
CA THR A 104 -11.57 -13.96 23.85
C THR A 104 -13.02 -13.55 23.63
N VAL A 105 -13.42 -13.28 22.40
CA VAL A 105 -14.77 -12.88 21.98
C VAL A 105 -15.23 -13.74 20.81
N PRO A 106 -15.66 -15.00 21.05
CA PRO A 106 -15.95 -15.96 19.97
C PRO A 106 -17.05 -15.52 18.99
N ALA A 107 -18.01 -14.72 19.46
CA ALA A 107 -19.11 -14.18 18.66
C ALA A 107 -18.68 -13.07 17.67
N LEU A 108 -17.45 -12.54 17.80
CA LEU A 108 -16.93 -11.54 16.88
C LEU A 108 -16.50 -12.21 15.57
N GLY A 109 -16.94 -11.70 14.43
CA GLY A 109 -16.62 -12.27 13.13
C GLY A 109 -16.51 -11.23 12.02
N LEU A 110 -16.10 -11.69 10.84
CA LEU A 110 -16.01 -10.85 9.64
C LEU A 110 -17.35 -10.22 9.24
N GLY A 111 -18.45 -10.91 9.55
CA GLY A 111 -19.81 -10.46 9.26
C GLY A 111 -20.45 -9.61 10.36
N SER A 112 -19.84 -9.48 11.55
CA SER A 112 -20.40 -8.69 12.65
C SER A 112 -20.58 -7.23 12.20
N PHE A 113 -21.73 -6.66 12.54
CA PHE A 113 -22.05 -5.28 12.17
C PHE A 113 -21.09 -4.33 12.89
N MET A 114 -20.27 -3.61 12.13
CA MET A 114 -19.21 -2.73 12.64
C MET A 114 -19.65 -1.27 12.51
N ARG A 115 -19.97 -0.61 13.63
CA ARG A 115 -20.24 0.84 13.66
C ARG A 115 -18.97 1.59 14.02
N THR A 116 -18.63 2.58 13.19
CA THR A 116 -17.57 3.54 13.47
C THR A 116 -18.21 4.87 13.86
N ASP A 117 -17.89 5.41 15.04
CA ASP A 117 -18.35 6.75 15.46
C ASP A 117 -17.24 7.79 15.25
N SER A 118 -17.39 9.02 15.71
CA SER A 118 -16.38 10.07 15.67
C SER A 118 -16.15 10.63 17.06
N ALA A 119 -14.89 10.84 17.44
CA ALA A 119 -14.49 11.39 18.73
C ALA A 119 -13.41 12.50 18.61
N PHE A 120 -13.00 12.85 17.39
CA PHE A 120 -12.00 13.89 17.12
C PHE A 120 -12.31 14.63 15.80
N ALA A 121 -11.80 15.85 15.67
CA ALA A 121 -11.99 16.68 14.48
C ALA A 121 -11.55 15.97 13.19
N GLY A 122 -12.38 16.08 12.14
CA GLY A 122 -12.13 15.45 10.84
C GLY A 122 -12.38 13.94 10.78
N GLN A 123 -12.92 13.33 11.85
CA GLN A 123 -13.40 11.94 11.80
C GLN A 123 -14.83 11.86 11.25
N THR A 124 -15.10 10.81 10.48
CA THR A 124 -16.44 10.52 9.93
C THR A 124 -17.04 9.29 10.58
N ARG A 125 -18.37 9.29 10.77
CA ARG A 125 -19.14 8.12 11.22
C ARG A 125 -19.42 7.18 10.04
N ALA A 126 -19.53 5.88 10.31
CA ALA A 126 -19.95 4.88 9.32
C ALA A 126 -20.80 3.80 9.98
N TRP A 127 -22.11 3.87 9.77
CA TRP A 127 -23.11 2.92 10.31
C TRP A 127 -23.88 2.18 9.22
N ARG A 128 -23.78 2.64 7.98
CA ARG A 128 -24.44 2.09 6.79
C ARG A 128 -23.47 2.20 5.62
N ASP A 129 -23.51 1.22 4.73
CA ASP A 129 -22.82 1.28 3.43
C ASP A 129 -23.75 0.62 2.39
N THR A 130 -24.27 1.43 1.47
CA THR A 130 -25.22 0.99 0.44
C THR A 130 -24.60 0.06 -0.60
N SER A 131 -23.28 -0.01 -0.69
CA SER A 131 -22.59 -0.98 -1.55
C SER A 131 -22.50 -2.38 -0.90
N ALA A 132 -22.88 -2.54 0.37
CA ALA A 132 -23.06 -3.84 0.98
C ALA A 132 -24.45 -4.39 0.65
N ALA A 133 -24.56 -5.68 0.34
CA ALA A 133 -25.85 -6.33 0.10
C ALA A 133 -26.83 -6.19 1.28
N SER A 134 -26.33 -6.18 2.52
CA SER A 134 -27.13 -5.97 3.72
C SER A 134 -27.37 -4.49 4.06
N GLY A 135 -26.75 -3.56 3.32
CA GLY A 135 -26.65 -2.15 3.66
C GLY A 135 -25.79 -1.84 4.90
N ARG A 136 -25.16 -2.84 5.52
CA ARG A 136 -24.43 -2.71 6.79
C ARG A 136 -22.92 -2.81 6.59
N THR A 137 -22.19 -2.06 7.41
CA THR A 137 -20.74 -2.05 7.47
C THR A 137 -20.22 -3.24 8.27
N SER A 138 -19.18 -3.91 7.79
CA SER A 138 -18.52 -5.02 8.50
C SER A 138 -17.06 -5.11 8.08
N LEU A 139 -16.23 -5.77 8.89
CA LEU A 139 -14.82 -5.97 8.55
C LEU A 139 -14.66 -6.71 7.22
N GLY A 140 -15.47 -7.76 7.00
CA GLY A 140 -15.48 -8.53 5.77
C GLY A 140 -15.91 -7.71 4.55
N HIS A 141 -16.87 -6.79 4.71
CA HIS A 141 -17.28 -5.87 3.63
C HIS A 141 -16.16 -4.89 3.26
N TYR A 142 -15.52 -4.28 4.27
CA TYR A 142 -14.39 -3.38 4.04
C TYR A 142 -13.22 -4.12 3.39
N LEU A 143 -12.88 -5.33 3.83
CA LEU A 143 -11.84 -6.15 3.20
C LEU A 143 -12.15 -6.40 1.71
N ARG A 144 -13.39 -6.78 1.36
CA ARG A 144 -13.80 -6.99 -0.03
C ARG A 144 -13.63 -5.73 -0.87
N LYS A 145 -14.21 -4.60 -0.47
CA LYS A 145 -14.13 -3.36 -1.25
C LYS A 145 -12.69 -2.85 -1.38
N MET A 146 -11.93 -2.95 -0.30
CA MET A 146 -10.54 -2.50 -0.29
C MET A 146 -9.66 -3.32 -1.26
N LEU A 147 -9.92 -4.64 -1.40
CA LEU A 147 -9.13 -5.50 -2.27
C LEU A 147 -9.65 -5.58 -3.71
N LEU A 148 -10.97 -5.50 -3.92
CA LEU A 148 -11.59 -5.66 -5.24
C LEU A 148 -11.63 -4.34 -6.04
N VAL A 149 -11.94 -3.23 -5.38
CA VAL A 149 -12.10 -1.93 -6.05
C VAL A 149 -11.20 -0.85 -5.46
N SER A 150 -10.22 -1.24 -4.63
CA SER A 150 -9.25 -0.32 -4.04
C SER A 150 -9.93 0.84 -3.31
N ASP A 151 -11.00 0.58 -2.57
CA ASP A 151 -11.73 1.61 -1.83
C ASP A 151 -10.86 2.25 -0.73
N ASN A 152 -10.79 3.59 -0.71
CA ASN A 152 -9.99 4.33 0.28
C ASN A 152 -10.69 4.46 1.64
N ASP A 153 -12.02 4.56 1.67
CA ASP A 153 -12.76 4.61 2.93
C ASP A 153 -12.63 3.28 3.67
N ALA A 154 -12.77 2.16 2.96
CA ALA A 154 -12.55 0.84 3.53
C ALA A 154 -11.16 0.69 4.17
N TYR A 155 -10.10 1.18 3.51
CA TYR A 155 -8.77 1.26 4.13
C TYR A 155 -8.77 2.12 5.40
N ASN A 156 -9.41 3.28 5.37
CA ASN A 156 -9.47 4.20 6.51
C ASN A 156 -10.18 3.55 7.71
N ARG A 157 -11.27 2.82 7.48
CA ARG A 157 -11.99 2.06 8.52
C ARG A 157 -11.14 0.95 9.12
N LEU A 158 -10.36 0.23 8.31
CA LEU A 158 -9.40 -0.76 8.82
C LEU A 158 -8.23 -0.09 9.57
N TYR A 159 -7.76 1.05 9.09
CA TYR A 159 -6.72 1.84 9.76
C TYR A 159 -7.19 2.30 11.14
N GLU A 160 -8.42 2.76 11.27
CA GLU A 160 -9.02 3.18 12.54
C GLU A 160 -9.30 1.98 13.46
N PHE A 161 -9.76 0.86 12.92
CA PHE A 161 -9.95 -0.37 13.68
C PHE A 161 -8.62 -0.88 14.24
N VAL A 162 -7.58 -1.01 13.43
CA VAL A 162 -6.27 -1.54 13.90
C VAL A 162 -5.53 -0.50 14.73
N GLY A 163 -5.50 0.74 14.26
CA GLY A 163 -4.78 1.88 14.82
C GLY A 163 -3.31 1.96 14.36
N PRO A 164 -2.76 3.18 14.19
CA PRO A 164 -1.44 3.36 13.58
C PRO A 164 -0.30 2.77 14.40
N ARG A 165 -0.40 2.78 15.73
CA ARG A 165 0.60 2.14 16.60
C ARG A 165 0.70 0.64 16.28
N GLU A 166 -0.44 -0.04 16.25
CA GLU A 166 -0.49 -1.49 16.03
C GLU A 166 -0.19 -1.85 14.57
N LEU A 167 -0.62 -1.04 13.60
CA LEU A 167 -0.23 -1.20 12.20
C LEU A 167 1.30 -1.22 12.06
N ASN A 168 1.99 -0.22 12.62
CA ASN A 168 3.44 -0.14 12.51
C ASN A 168 4.18 -1.18 13.38
N ALA A 169 3.59 -1.62 14.50
CA ALA A 169 4.13 -2.73 15.29
C ALA A 169 4.01 -4.05 14.52
N GLY A 170 2.87 -4.31 13.90
CA GLY A 170 2.60 -5.48 13.06
C GLY A 170 3.52 -5.55 11.85
N LEU A 171 3.73 -4.45 11.13
CA LEU A 171 4.72 -4.38 10.04
C LEU A 171 6.11 -4.81 10.51
N ARG A 172 6.53 -4.42 11.72
CA ARG A 172 7.82 -4.85 12.28
C ARG A 172 7.84 -6.34 12.63
N ARG A 173 6.75 -6.88 13.20
CA ARG A 173 6.62 -8.32 13.48
C ARG A 173 6.72 -9.16 12.20
N LEU A 174 6.14 -8.67 11.10
CA LEU A 174 6.24 -9.27 9.76
C LEU A 174 7.61 -9.05 9.08
N GLY A 175 8.57 -8.40 9.74
CA GLY A 175 9.89 -8.12 9.15
C GLY A 175 9.91 -7.03 8.07
N LEU A 176 8.81 -6.28 7.89
CA LEU A 176 8.62 -5.22 6.89
C LEU A 176 9.18 -3.88 7.39
N ARG A 177 10.51 -3.83 7.51
CA ARG A 177 11.24 -2.73 8.20
C ARG A 177 11.30 -1.41 7.42
N HIS A 178 10.97 -1.39 6.14
CA HIS A 178 10.93 -0.22 5.24
C HIS A 178 9.50 0.13 4.82
N ALA A 179 8.54 -0.22 5.67
CA ALA A 179 7.15 0.17 5.56
C ALA A 179 6.73 1.05 6.75
N ARG A 180 5.81 1.98 6.50
CA ARG A 180 5.22 2.85 7.53
C ARG A 180 3.83 3.28 7.11
N LEU A 181 2.85 3.08 7.98
CA LEU A 181 1.45 3.45 7.77
C LEU A 181 0.99 4.38 8.88
N VAL A 182 0.92 5.67 8.59
CA VAL A 182 0.72 6.76 9.57
C VAL A 182 -0.40 7.72 9.18
N GLN A 183 -1.05 7.49 8.04
CA GLN A 183 -2.13 8.34 7.53
C GLN A 183 -3.22 7.53 6.83
N ARG A 184 -4.43 8.04 6.94
CA ARG A 184 -5.59 7.68 6.12
C ARG A 184 -5.43 8.17 4.67
N LEU A 185 -6.07 7.49 3.73
CA LEU A 185 -5.99 7.76 2.29
C LEU A 185 -7.07 8.74 1.83
N ALA A 186 -6.72 9.56 0.84
CA ALA A 186 -7.60 10.47 0.10
C ALA A 186 -8.39 11.51 0.92
N ILE A 187 -8.03 11.73 2.19
CA ILE A 187 -8.65 12.76 3.05
C ILE A 187 -7.65 13.83 3.52
N GLY A 188 -6.38 13.75 3.08
CA GLY A 188 -5.35 14.73 3.43
C GLY A 188 -4.94 14.77 4.90
N ASP A 189 -5.15 13.66 5.63
CA ASP A 189 -4.98 13.58 7.08
C ASP A 189 -3.52 13.76 7.52
N LYS A 190 -3.32 14.50 8.61
CA LYS A 190 -2.00 14.82 9.19
C LYS A 190 -2.13 14.84 10.72
N PRO A 191 -1.01 14.76 11.47
CA PRO A 191 -1.06 14.99 12.91
C PRO A 191 -1.69 16.37 13.24
N PRO A 192 -2.50 16.47 14.30
CA PRO A 192 -2.83 15.40 15.25
C PRO A 192 -3.87 14.40 14.73
N GLY A 193 -4.72 14.75 13.76
CA GLY A 193 -5.82 13.92 13.24
C GLY A 193 -5.43 12.47 12.92
N SER A 194 -4.35 12.27 12.16
CA SER A 194 -3.86 10.93 11.78
C SER A 194 -3.41 10.03 12.94
N ARG A 195 -3.26 10.60 14.14
CA ARG A 195 -2.92 9.89 15.38
C ARG A 195 -4.14 9.49 16.19
N HIS A 196 -5.32 10.07 15.91
CA HIS A 196 -6.57 9.74 16.55
C HIS A 196 -7.33 8.68 15.75
N THR A 197 -7.81 7.65 16.42
CA THR A 197 -8.70 6.65 15.82
C THR A 197 -10.10 6.79 16.38
N ASN A 198 -11.07 6.52 15.51
CA ASN A 198 -12.48 6.49 15.85
C ASN A 198 -12.77 5.37 16.87
N PRO A 199 -13.77 5.55 17.76
CA PRO A 199 -14.32 4.43 18.51
C PRO A 199 -15.08 3.50 17.55
N VAL A 200 -14.98 2.20 17.81
CA VAL A 200 -15.60 1.14 16.99
C VAL A 200 -16.41 0.22 17.88
N ARG A 201 -17.62 -0.14 17.45
CA ARG A 201 -18.48 -1.13 18.12
C ARG A 201 -18.89 -2.21 17.14
N PHE A 202 -18.88 -3.46 17.60
CA PHE A 202 -19.33 -4.62 16.84
C PHE A 202 -20.58 -5.21 17.49
N PHE A 203 -21.53 -5.59 16.67
CA PHE A 203 -22.82 -6.16 17.10
C PHE A 203 -23.04 -7.52 16.45
N ALA A 204 -23.72 -8.41 17.17
CA ALA A 204 -24.11 -9.73 16.67
C ALA A 204 -25.32 -9.63 15.73
N ASP A 205 -26.22 -8.68 15.98
CA ASP A 205 -27.40 -8.44 15.18
C ASP A 205 -27.22 -7.25 14.21
N THR A 206 -28.07 -7.22 13.19
CA THR A 206 -28.05 -6.15 12.18
C THR A 206 -28.74 -4.87 12.64
N ALA A 207 -29.58 -4.91 13.69
CA ALA A 207 -30.22 -3.72 14.26
C ALA A 207 -29.27 -2.92 15.16
N GLY A 208 -28.14 -3.52 15.60
CA GLY A 208 -27.13 -2.90 16.45
C GLY A 208 -27.55 -2.82 17.92
N ARG A 209 -28.28 -3.83 18.41
CA ARG A 209 -28.79 -3.90 19.78
C ARG A 209 -27.95 -4.80 20.70
N GLN A 210 -27.36 -5.85 20.15
CA GLN A 210 -26.57 -6.85 20.85
C GLN A 210 -25.09 -6.57 20.65
N LEU A 211 -24.51 -5.76 21.56
CA LEU A 211 -23.10 -5.43 21.56
C LEU A 211 -22.25 -6.68 21.82
N VAL A 212 -21.24 -6.90 20.98
CA VAL A 212 -20.29 -8.02 21.09
C VAL A 212 -18.91 -7.53 21.52
N TYR A 213 -18.46 -6.40 20.96
CA TYR A 213 -17.15 -5.83 21.26
C TYR A 213 -17.18 -4.32 21.09
N ALA A 214 -16.49 -3.61 21.99
CA ALA A 214 -16.32 -2.17 21.93
C ALA A 214 -14.84 -1.82 22.03
N GLN A 215 -14.40 -0.96 21.13
CA GLN A 215 -13.09 -0.32 21.13
C GLN A 215 -13.30 1.20 21.33
N PRO A 216 -12.71 1.81 22.37
CA PRO A 216 -12.78 3.25 22.55
C PRO A 216 -11.98 3.99 21.48
N ALA A 217 -12.20 5.31 21.39
CA ALA A 217 -11.30 6.17 20.62
C ALA A 217 -9.89 6.09 21.22
N ALA A 218 -8.85 6.21 20.38
CA ALA A 218 -7.48 6.14 20.84
C ALA A 218 -6.62 7.25 20.22
N TYR A 219 -5.53 7.57 20.90
CA TYR A 219 -4.52 8.53 20.43
C TYR A 219 -3.13 7.91 20.52
N TRP A 220 -2.31 8.13 19.50
CA TRP A 220 -0.91 7.70 19.51
C TRP A 220 0.05 8.89 19.73
N PRO A 221 0.58 9.10 20.95
CA PRO A 221 1.42 10.26 21.27
C PRO A 221 2.87 10.13 20.77
N ALA A 222 3.39 8.91 20.62
CA ALA A 222 4.81 8.71 20.33
C ALA A 222 5.20 9.11 18.90
N ALA A 223 6.49 9.37 18.68
CA ALA A 223 7.03 9.68 17.36
C ALA A 223 6.73 8.54 16.36
N TYR A 224 6.46 8.93 15.10
CA TYR A 224 6.31 7.94 14.03
C TYR A 224 7.64 7.21 13.78
N PRO A 225 7.60 5.93 13.38
CA PRO A 225 8.78 5.20 12.99
C PRO A 225 9.60 5.99 11.96
N ALA A 226 10.91 6.03 12.17
CA ALA A 226 11.83 6.67 11.25
C ALA A 226 11.73 6.02 9.86
N ALA A 227 11.69 6.85 8.82
CA ALA A 227 11.75 6.38 7.45
C ALA A 227 13.14 5.79 7.19
N ARG A 228 13.22 4.55 6.69
CA ARG A 228 14.48 3.89 6.33
C ARG A 228 14.91 4.18 4.88
N PHE A 229 14.65 5.39 4.41
CA PHE A 229 15.00 5.87 3.08
C PHE A 229 16.01 7.01 3.18
N ARG A 230 16.78 7.23 2.11
CA ARG A 230 17.66 8.40 2.01
C ARG A 230 16.79 9.67 2.02
N PRO A 231 17.05 10.66 2.89
CA PRO A 231 16.27 11.89 2.96
C PRO A 231 16.08 12.59 1.61
N ALA A 232 17.16 12.70 0.83
CA ALA A 232 17.12 13.29 -0.51
C ALA A 232 16.16 12.57 -1.47
N SER A 233 15.92 11.27 -1.29
CA SER A 233 14.99 10.52 -2.16
C SER A 233 13.52 10.79 -1.88
N MET A 234 13.20 11.36 -0.70
CA MET A 234 11.84 11.69 -0.26
C MET A 234 11.40 13.09 -0.67
N ARG A 235 12.31 13.90 -1.23
CA ARG A 235 12.01 15.20 -1.85
C ARG A 235 11.97 14.99 -3.37
N VAL A 236 10.82 15.18 -3.99
CA VAL A 236 10.58 14.75 -5.38
C VAL A 236 10.13 15.92 -6.25
N GLY A 237 10.67 15.97 -7.47
CA GLY A 237 10.32 17.00 -8.45
C GLY A 237 10.94 18.36 -8.14
N ARG A 238 10.57 19.36 -8.94
CA ARG A 238 10.97 20.77 -8.79
C ARG A 238 9.82 21.66 -8.33
N ALA A 239 8.59 21.24 -8.57
CA ALA A 239 7.37 21.90 -8.18
C ALA A 239 6.24 20.88 -8.02
N TYR A 240 5.17 21.25 -7.31
CA TYR A 240 3.95 20.46 -7.21
C TYR A 240 2.73 21.37 -7.05
N LEU A 241 1.55 20.89 -7.43
CA LEU A 241 0.28 21.58 -7.17
C LEU A 241 -0.11 21.40 -5.70
N GLY A 242 -0.20 22.52 -4.99
CA GLY A 242 -0.62 22.61 -3.61
C GLY A 242 -2.14 22.56 -3.46
N ARG A 243 -2.63 23.04 -2.32
CA ARG A 243 -4.08 23.24 -2.14
C ARG A 243 -4.54 24.41 -3.02
N HIS A 244 -5.77 24.33 -3.52
CA HIS A 244 -6.38 25.32 -4.41
C HIS A 244 -5.59 25.52 -5.72
N ASP A 245 -5.00 24.45 -6.25
CA ASP A 245 -4.28 24.43 -7.54
C ASP A 245 -3.11 25.43 -7.66
N SER A 246 -2.61 25.91 -6.52
CA SER A 246 -1.42 26.77 -6.48
C SER A 246 -0.16 25.99 -6.83
N LEU A 247 0.60 26.45 -7.83
CA LEU A 247 1.90 25.84 -8.17
C LEU A 247 2.96 26.26 -7.15
N LEU A 248 3.49 25.30 -6.41
CA LEU A 248 4.55 25.53 -5.42
C LEU A 248 5.90 25.11 -6.02
N HIS A 249 6.79 26.09 -6.25
CA HIS A 249 8.11 25.90 -6.87
C HIS A 249 9.17 25.33 -5.92
N GLN A 250 8.88 24.18 -5.33
CA GLN A 250 9.83 23.42 -4.52
C GLN A 250 9.58 21.91 -4.65
N PRO A 251 10.55 21.04 -4.30
CA PRO A 251 10.32 19.61 -4.25
C PRO A 251 9.21 19.22 -3.26
N LEU A 252 8.35 18.27 -3.64
CA LEU A 252 7.35 17.71 -2.74
C LEU A 252 8.03 16.85 -1.68
N ASP A 253 7.79 17.17 -0.40
CA ASP A 253 8.31 16.40 0.74
C ASP A 253 7.36 15.27 1.14
N LEU A 254 7.79 14.03 0.90
CA LEU A 254 7.04 12.81 1.19
C LEU A 254 7.49 12.13 2.50
N SER A 255 8.42 12.76 3.24
CA SER A 255 9.04 12.18 4.44
C SER A 255 8.09 11.99 5.61
N LYS A 256 6.93 12.65 5.60
CA LYS A 256 5.90 12.58 6.65
C LYS A 256 4.79 11.58 6.35
N GLY A 257 4.75 11.03 5.15
CA GLY A 257 3.65 10.20 4.67
C GLY A 257 3.80 8.70 4.93
N ASN A 258 2.83 7.96 4.38
CA ASN A 258 2.91 6.51 4.23
C ASN A 258 4.06 6.13 3.29
N LEU A 259 4.71 5.00 3.59
CA LEU A 259 5.88 4.50 2.89
C LEU A 259 5.80 2.98 2.77
N PHE A 260 6.23 2.43 1.65
CA PHE A 260 6.40 0.97 1.51
C PHE A 260 7.43 0.66 0.43
N ALA A 261 8.60 0.17 0.81
CA ALA A 261 9.59 -0.24 -0.17
C ALA A 261 9.08 -1.42 -1.00
N LEU A 262 9.41 -1.44 -2.30
CA LEU A 262 9.05 -2.55 -3.20
C LEU A 262 9.48 -3.93 -2.68
N ARG A 263 10.64 -4.00 -2.02
CA ARG A 263 11.13 -5.24 -1.41
C ARG A 263 10.21 -5.76 -0.30
N ASP A 264 9.66 -4.86 0.50
CA ASP A 264 8.76 -5.24 1.58
C ASP A 264 7.36 -5.53 1.03
N LEU A 265 6.91 -4.83 -0.02
CA LEU A 265 5.67 -5.18 -0.73
C LEU A 265 5.74 -6.61 -1.29
N GLN A 266 6.87 -6.98 -1.89
CA GLN A 266 7.05 -8.34 -2.41
C GLN A 266 7.08 -9.40 -1.30
N ARG A 267 7.60 -9.07 -0.11
CA ARG A 267 7.63 -9.99 1.04
C ARG A 267 6.27 -10.21 1.68
N LEU A 268 5.34 -9.28 1.47
CA LEU A 268 3.98 -9.38 1.99
C LEU A 268 3.12 -10.37 1.18
N LEU A 269 3.50 -10.65 -0.07
CA LEU A 269 2.89 -11.67 -0.94
C LEU A 269 3.35 -13.07 -0.57
#